data_AF-A0A1V6YUI4-F1
#
_entry.id   AF-A0A1V6YUI4-F1
#
_cell.length_a   1.000
_cell.length_b   1.000
_cell.length_c   1.000
_cell.angle_alpha   90.00
_cell.angle_beta   90.00
_cell.angle_gamma   90.00
#
_symmetry.space_group_name_H-M   'P 1'
#
loop_
_entity.id
_entity.type
_entity.pdbx_description
1 polymer ?
#
loop_
_entity_poly.entity_id
_entity_poly.type
_entity_poly.pdbx_seq_one_letter_code
_entity_poly.pdbx_strand_id
1 'polypeptide(L)'
;MPVGVEDWTMRQMGVFHHHDPNDLENLWIFFHAGRDTPMQKEIEQYAALSQQGLRSDHAWLTLHSSAFTSCLHNWRSYVNRLGYDVDRHSDRSLGFILRNIDHFLTAGGDSNLTAIHNTRDLLLPTSYRLRVLLETLTKLGHLSSILGSQHTGADNGFRKLATCVAYHKDSVEGFVVGVEVLKEKVKDILNMTTLGLDFRMTNQMLDLNNRMVELNNRMLNANQQLLELGTKSFDDNATVKVVTILTLIYLPASLVSSIFGMNLFKFDDGTTEEFRISKQFWIYVVATIILAIITVSVYLWTHKAQVRRRNSHSVNGTSQDAEEDADT
;
A
#
# COMPACT_ATOMS: atom_id res chain seq x y z
N MET A 1 -34.21 -1.10 3.35
CA MET A 1 -34.31 -0.71 4.78
C MET A 1 -32.92 -0.74 5.39
N PRO A 2 -32.36 0.37 5.87
CA PRO A 2 -31.18 0.34 6.70
C PRO A 2 -31.65 0.31 8.15
N VAL A 3 -31.69 -0.88 8.76
CA VAL A 3 -31.73 -0.94 10.23
C VAL A 3 -30.31 -0.63 10.67
N GLY A 4 -30.16 0.46 11.42
CA GLY A 4 -28.87 0.97 11.88
C GLY A 4 -28.05 -0.13 12.55
N VAL A 5 -26.74 0.01 12.45
CA VAL A 5 -25.78 -0.81 13.20
C VAL A 5 -26.14 -0.68 14.68
N GLU A 6 -26.85 -1.67 15.23
CA GLU A 6 -27.04 -1.75 16.68
C GLU A 6 -25.67 -1.98 17.29
N ASP A 7 -25.08 -0.91 17.84
CA ASP A 7 -23.83 -1.00 18.56
C ASP A 7 -24.07 -1.75 19.87
N TRP A 8 -23.58 -2.98 19.92
CA TRP A 8 -23.62 -3.79 21.12
C TRP A 8 -22.72 -3.13 22.17
N THR A 9 -23.31 -2.82 23.31
CA THR A 9 -22.58 -2.26 24.46
C THR A 9 -22.52 -3.29 25.57
N MET A 10 -21.31 -3.55 26.07
CA MET A 10 -21.14 -4.43 27.22
C MET A 10 -21.61 -3.70 28.47
N ARG A 11 -22.54 -4.30 29.21
CA ARG A 11 -23.07 -3.77 30.47
C ARG A 11 -22.68 -4.69 31.62
N GLN A 12 -22.46 -4.11 32.79
CA GLN A 12 -22.10 -4.83 34.00
C GLN A 12 -23.18 -4.58 35.05
N MET A 13 -23.58 -5.65 35.73
CA MET A 13 -24.47 -5.60 36.89
C MET A 13 -23.74 -6.20 38.08
N GLY A 14 -23.74 -5.48 39.20
CA GLY A 14 -23.24 -6.00 40.47
C GLY A 14 -24.38 -6.59 41.27
N VAL A 15 -24.19 -7.79 41.81
CA VAL A 15 -25.16 -8.45 42.68
C VAL A 15 -24.44 -8.83 43.97
N PHE A 16 -24.92 -8.30 45.09
CA PHE A 16 -24.50 -8.69 46.42
C PHE A 16 -25.69 -9.31 47.14
N HIS A 17 -25.47 -10.50 47.71
CA HIS A 17 -26.45 -11.22 48.50
C HIS A 17 -25.79 -11.70 49.79
N HIS A 18 -26.40 -11.37 50.92
CA HIS A 18 -26.10 -11.95 52.20
C HIS A 18 -27.32 -12.75 52.67
N HIS A 19 -27.09 -14.02 53.00
CA HIS A 19 -28.10 -14.96 53.47
C HIS A 19 -27.73 -15.43 54.87
N ASP A 20 -28.58 -15.13 55.85
CA ASP A 20 -28.49 -15.74 57.18
C ASP A 20 -29.39 -16.99 57.23
N PRO A 21 -28.82 -18.20 57.34
CA PRO A 21 -29.60 -19.43 57.40
C PRO A 21 -30.38 -19.60 58.72
N ASN A 22 -30.05 -18.87 59.79
CA ASN A 22 -30.69 -19.00 61.10
C ASN A 22 -31.86 -18.04 61.29
N ASP A 23 -31.71 -16.78 60.88
CA ASP A 23 -32.74 -15.73 61.02
C ASP A 23 -33.61 -15.54 59.77
N LEU A 24 -33.34 -16.29 58.68
CA LEU A 24 -34.02 -16.19 57.37
C LEU A 24 -33.95 -14.80 56.72
N GLU A 25 -33.13 -13.90 57.26
CA GLU A 25 -32.91 -12.56 56.71
C GLU A 25 -32.06 -12.65 55.44
N ASN A 26 -32.52 -11.97 54.39
CA ASN A 26 -31.86 -11.89 53.09
C ASN A 26 -31.63 -10.42 52.73
N LEU A 27 -30.37 -9.99 52.71
CA LEU A 27 -29.99 -8.67 52.22
C LEU A 27 -29.53 -8.76 50.77
N TRP A 28 -30.20 -8.02 49.89
CA TRP A 28 -29.89 -7.93 48.47
C TRP A 28 -29.52 -6.51 48.08
N ILE A 29 -28.41 -6.36 47.35
CA ILE A 29 -27.98 -5.08 46.79
C ILE A 29 -27.64 -5.29 45.31
N PHE A 30 -28.34 -4.56 44.45
CA PHE A 30 -28.12 -4.57 43.01
C PHE A 30 -27.51 -3.25 42.54
N PHE A 31 -26.40 -3.34 41.82
CA PHE A 31 -25.74 -2.20 41.18
C PHE A 31 -25.98 -2.26 39.68
N HIS A 32 -26.40 -1.13 39.08
CA HIS A 32 -26.54 -0.98 37.64
C HIS A 32 -27.51 -2.00 36.97
N ALA A 33 -28.62 -2.36 37.63
CA ALA A 33 -29.65 -3.25 37.06
C ALA A 33 -30.36 -2.70 35.80
N GLY A 34 -30.03 -1.46 35.38
CA GLY A 34 -30.64 -0.76 34.26
C GLY A 34 -32.07 -0.30 34.57
N ARG A 35 -32.55 0.72 33.84
CA ARG A 35 -33.96 1.15 33.94
C ARG A 35 -34.80 0.39 32.91
N ASP A 36 -36.01 0.00 33.29
CA ASP A 36 -37.00 -0.72 32.49
C ASP A 36 -36.52 -2.07 31.93
N THR A 37 -35.51 -2.67 32.56
CA THR A 37 -34.97 -3.98 32.17
C THR A 37 -35.86 -5.12 32.70
N PRO A 38 -35.81 -6.32 32.09
CA PRO A 38 -36.45 -7.51 32.66
C PRO A 38 -36.01 -7.75 34.12
N MET A 39 -34.74 -7.52 34.42
CA MET A 39 -34.20 -7.66 35.77
C MET A 39 -34.83 -6.71 36.78
N GLN A 40 -35.03 -5.43 36.42
CA GLN A 40 -35.69 -4.47 37.32
C GLN A 40 -37.12 -4.92 37.62
N LYS A 41 -37.87 -5.37 36.61
CA LYS A 41 -39.24 -5.86 36.79
C LYS A 41 -39.30 -7.08 37.71
N GLU A 42 -38.36 -8.01 37.57
CA GLU A 42 -38.22 -9.17 38.45
C GLU A 42 -37.93 -8.77 39.90
N ILE A 43 -37.05 -7.78 40.12
CA ILE A 43 -36.74 -7.25 41.45
C ILE A 43 -37.98 -6.59 42.08
N GLU A 44 -38.70 -5.77 41.33
CA GLU A 44 -39.92 -5.08 41.79
C GLU A 44 -41.03 -6.09 42.13
N GLN A 45 -41.19 -7.13 41.31
CA GLN A 45 -42.13 -8.21 41.58
C GLN A 45 -41.75 -8.99 42.85
N TYR A 46 -40.46 -9.34 43.00
CA TYR A 46 -39.97 -10.00 44.20
C TYR A 46 -40.20 -9.16 45.46
N ALA A 47 -39.95 -7.85 45.39
CA ALA A 47 -40.20 -6.92 46.50
C ALA A 47 -41.70 -6.79 46.84
N ALA A 48 -42.58 -6.73 45.84
CA ALA A 48 -44.03 -6.66 46.04
C ALA A 48 -44.59 -7.93 46.68
N LEU A 49 -44.13 -9.11 46.23
CA LEU A 49 -44.50 -10.41 46.79
C LEU A 49 -43.95 -10.57 48.22
N SER A 50 -42.78 -10.01 48.49
CA SER A 50 -42.17 -10.05 49.82
C SER A 50 -43.00 -9.31 50.88
N GLN A 51 -43.61 -8.17 50.51
CA GLN A 51 -44.42 -7.36 51.41
C GLN A 51 -45.76 -8.01 51.78
N GLN A 52 -46.24 -8.99 51.01
CA GLN A 52 -47.53 -9.67 51.23
C GLN A 52 -47.40 -10.92 52.11
N GLY A 53 -46.22 -11.16 52.68
CA GLY A 53 -45.89 -12.36 53.47
C GLY A 53 -45.25 -13.43 52.60
N LEU A 54 -43.91 -13.60 52.73
CA LEU A 54 -43.20 -14.66 52.02
C LEU A 54 -43.75 -16.03 52.44
N ARG A 55 -44.35 -16.74 51.49
CA ARG A 55 -44.38 -18.21 51.59
C ARG A 55 -42.94 -18.71 51.54
N SER A 56 -42.66 -19.80 52.27
CA SER A 56 -41.36 -20.50 52.21
C SER A 56 -40.94 -20.90 50.79
N ASP A 57 -41.90 -20.93 49.84
CA ASP A 57 -41.67 -21.21 48.41
C ASP A 57 -40.92 -20.10 47.64
N HIS A 58 -40.83 -18.86 48.16
CA HIS A 58 -40.05 -17.80 47.50
C HIS A 58 -38.58 -17.89 47.89
N ALA A 59 -37.93 -18.94 47.40
CA ALA A 59 -36.53 -19.22 47.69
C ALA A 59 -35.63 -18.02 47.32
N TRP A 60 -34.63 -17.74 48.17
CA TRP A 60 -33.57 -16.75 47.90
C TRP A 60 -32.88 -16.99 46.54
N LEU A 61 -32.96 -18.20 46.00
CA LEU A 61 -32.46 -18.56 44.68
C LEU A 61 -33.14 -17.81 43.53
N THR A 62 -34.40 -17.41 43.65
CA THR A 62 -35.16 -16.83 42.52
C THR A 62 -34.45 -15.62 41.92
N LEU A 63 -33.95 -14.71 42.77
CA LEU A 63 -33.21 -13.53 42.31
C LEU A 63 -31.86 -13.87 41.68
N HIS A 64 -31.14 -14.89 42.16
CA HIS A 64 -29.92 -15.37 41.49
C HIS A 64 -30.22 -15.95 40.10
N SER A 65 -31.27 -16.77 39.98
CA SER A 65 -31.68 -17.34 38.68
C SER A 65 -32.10 -16.27 37.68
N SER A 66 -32.84 -15.25 38.13
CA SER A 66 -33.21 -14.09 37.29
C SER A 66 -31.97 -13.26 36.92
N ALA A 67 -31.02 -13.06 37.84
CA ALA A 67 -29.76 -12.37 37.56
C ALA A 67 -28.92 -13.11 36.51
N PHE A 68 -28.75 -14.44 36.64
CA PHE A 68 -28.04 -15.24 35.65
C PHE A 68 -28.74 -15.19 34.29
N THR A 69 -30.06 -15.35 34.27
CA THR A 69 -30.83 -15.28 33.02
C THR A 69 -30.65 -13.92 32.35
N SER A 70 -30.77 -12.81 33.08
CA SER A 70 -30.57 -11.46 32.52
C SER A 70 -29.15 -11.23 32.01
N CYS A 71 -28.12 -11.69 32.74
CA CYS A 71 -26.72 -11.54 32.32
C CYS A 71 -26.35 -12.44 31.13
N LEU A 72 -26.99 -13.60 31.01
CA LEU A 72 -26.59 -14.65 30.06
C LEU A 72 -27.43 -14.68 28.78
N HIS A 73 -28.65 -14.15 28.81
CA HIS A 73 -29.63 -14.22 27.72
C HIS A 73 -29.08 -13.75 26.36
N ASN A 74 -28.34 -12.64 26.35
CA ASN A 74 -27.95 -11.97 25.11
C ASN A 74 -26.66 -12.50 24.46
N TRP A 75 -25.91 -13.37 25.14
CA TRP A 75 -24.61 -13.86 24.63
C TRP A 75 -24.75 -14.65 23.34
N ARG A 76 -25.82 -15.45 23.20
CA ARG A 76 -26.06 -16.24 21.97
C ARG A 76 -26.17 -15.33 20.75
N SER A 77 -27.01 -14.30 20.83
CA SER A 77 -27.22 -13.35 19.72
C SER A 77 -25.95 -12.56 19.41
N TYR A 78 -25.21 -12.17 20.44
CA TYR A 78 -23.93 -11.46 20.28
C TYR A 78 -22.87 -12.32 19.58
N VAL A 79 -22.68 -13.57 20.03
CA VAL A 79 -21.71 -14.50 19.40
C VAL A 79 -22.13 -14.82 17.96
N ASN A 80 -23.43 -15.01 17.70
CA ASN A 80 -23.92 -15.22 16.33
C ASN A 80 -23.63 -14.02 15.43
N ARG A 81 -23.84 -12.79 15.92
CA ARG A 81 -23.47 -11.57 15.18
C ARG A 81 -21.98 -11.56 14.83
N LEU A 82 -21.12 -11.81 15.81
CA LEU A 82 -19.68 -11.90 15.56
C LEU A 82 -19.38 -12.97 14.50
N GLY A 83 -20.07 -14.11 14.54
CA GLY A 83 -20.00 -15.15 13.49
C GLY A 83 -20.35 -14.61 12.10
N TYR A 84 -21.49 -13.92 11.95
CA TYR A 84 -21.88 -13.30 10.69
C TYR A 84 -20.86 -12.27 10.19
N ASP A 85 -20.27 -11.46 11.08
CA ASP A 85 -19.24 -10.49 10.73
C ASP A 85 -17.98 -11.21 10.19
N VAL A 86 -17.56 -12.31 10.84
CA VAL A 86 -16.42 -13.14 10.39
C VAL A 86 -16.70 -13.82 9.04
N ASP A 87 -17.89 -14.39 8.86
CA ASP A 87 -18.29 -15.01 7.59
C ASP A 87 -18.28 -14.00 6.45
N ARG A 88 -18.80 -12.80 6.71
CA ARG A 88 -18.78 -11.69 5.74
C ARG A 88 -17.38 -11.27 5.36
N HIS A 89 -16.44 -11.25 6.32
CA HIS A 89 -15.03 -10.99 6.04
C HIS A 89 -14.41 -12.10 5.19
N SER A 90 -14.73 -13.36 5.47
CA SER A 90 -14.28 -14.52 4.68
C SER A 90 -14.71 -14.40 3.22
N ASP A 91 -15.98 -14.13 2.96
CA ASP A 91 -16.53 -14.01 1.61
C ASP A 91 -15.89 -12.84 0.85
N ARG A 92 -15.66 -11.71 1.55
CA ARG A 92 -14.99 -10.54 0.98
C ARG A 92 -13.52 -10.82 0.64
N SER A 93 -12.78 -11.47 1.54
CA SER A 93 -11.37 -11.83 1.31
C SER A 93 -11.23 -12.83 0.17
N LEU A 94 -12.13 -13.81 0.07
CA LEU A 94 -12.13 -14.79 -1.01
C LEU A 94 -12.51 -14.16 -2.35
N GLY A 95 -13.52 -13.29 -2.36
CA GLY A 95 -13.86 -12.47 -3.53
C GLY A 95 -12.70 -11.56 -3.96
N PHE A 96 -11.95 -11.00 -3.00
CA PHE A 96 -10.74 -10.21 -3.27
C PHE A 96 -9.63 -11.02 -3.93
N ILE A 97 -9.41 -12.26 -3.49
CA ILE A 97 -8.36 -13.12 -4.07
C ILE A 97 -8.76 -13.64 -5.45
N LEU A 98 -10.03 -13.98 -5.64
CA LEU A 98 -10.51 -14.58 -6.90
C LEU A 98 -10.88 -13.57 -7.98
N ARG A 99 -11.31 -12.34 -7.64
CA ARG A 99 -11.86 -11.38 -8.62
C ARG A 99 -10.82 -10.34 -9.03
N ASN A 100 -10.76 -10.10 -10.35
CA ASN A 100 -9.79 -9.33 -11.14
C ASN A 100 -8.92 -8.26 -10.43
N ILE A 101 -7.69 -8.23 -10.92
CA ILE A 101 -6.46 -7.57 -10.45
C ILE A 101 -6.48 -6.03 -10.34
N ASP A 102 -7.53 -5.32 -10.81
CA ASP A 102 -7.39 -3.89 -11.14
C ASP A 102 -7.84 -2.86 -10.08
N HIS A 103 -8.62 -3.21 -9.05
CA HIS A 103 -9.39 -2.20 -8.29
C HIS A 103 -9.05 -2.03 -6.80
N PHE A 104 -7.87 -2.44 -6.34
CA PHE A 104 -7.50 -2.32 -4.92
C PHE A 104 -6.97 -0.92 -4.53
N LEU A 105 -6.26 -0.22 -5.41
CA LEU A 105 -5.66 1.08 -5.07
C LEU A 105 -6.62 2.27 -5.19
N THR A 106 -7.80 2.09 -5.78
CA THR A 106 -8.69 3.21 -6.09
C THR A 106 -9.76 3.52 -5.04
N ALA A 107 -10.13 2.59 -4.15
CA ALA A 107 -10.92 2.88 -2.93
C ALA A 107 -11.31 1.60 -2.18
N GLY A 108 -10.77 1.35 -0.98
CA GLY A 108 -11.43 0.46 0.00
C GLY A 108 -10.65 -0.76 0.50
N GLY A 109 -9.43 -1.00 0.00
CA GLY A 109 -8.56 -2.07 0.51
C GLY A 109 -8.25 -1.97 2.01
N ASP A 110 -7.82 -0.78 2.44
CA ASP A 110 -7.54 -0.49 3.86
C ASP A 110 -8.78 -0.64 4.72
N SER A 111 -9.95 -0.22 4.23
CA SER A 111 -11.21 -0.30 4.99
C SER A 111 -11.63 -1.74 5.31
N ASN A 112 -11.31 -2.70 4.43
CA ASN A 112 -11.62 -4.12 4.67
C ASN A 112 -10.65 -4.71 5.71
N LEU A 113 -9.35 -4.42 5.61
CA LEU A 113 -8.37 -4.91 6.58
C LEU A 113 -8.63 -4.33 7.97
N THR A 114 -8.91 -3.02 8.08
CA THR A 114 -9.32 -2.38 9.33
C THR A 114 -10.57 -3.02 9.91
N ALA A 115 -11.58 -3.34 9.09
CA ALA A 115 -12.79 -4.00 9.59
C ALA A 115 -12.52 -5.41 10.13
N ILE A 116 -11.61 -6.18 9.52
CA ILE A 116 -11.20 -7.50 10.03
C ILE A 116 -10.47 -7.35 11.37
N HIS A 117 -9.56 -6.37 11.48
CA HIS A 117 -8.86 -6.07 12.74
C HIS A 117 -9.83 -5.64 13.85
N ASN A 118 -10.81 -4.79 13.55
CA ASN A 118 -11.83 -4.40 14.53
C ASN A 118 -12.61 -5.63 15.05
N THR A 119 -13.00 -6.56 14.19
CA THR A 119 -13.67 -7.81 14.61
C THR A 119 -12.74 -8.68 15.47
N ARG A 120 -11.45 -8.78 15.12
CA ARG A 120 -10.44 -9.47 15.95
C ARG A 120 -10.34 -8.85 17.34
N ASP A 121 -10.29 -7.53 17.42
CA ASP A 121 -10.15 -6.78 18.67
C ASP A 121 -11.39 -6.87 19.56
N LEU A 122 -12.57 -7.17 18.99
CA LEU A 122 -13.77 -7.52 19.74
C LEU A 122 -13.76 -8.98 20.23
N LEU A 123 -13.26 -9.92 19.41
CA LEU A 123 -13.23 -11.35 19.75
C LEU A 123 -12.24 -11.68 20.87
N LEU A 124 -11.08 -11.03 20.91
CA LEU A 124 -10.05 -11.25 21.94
C LEU A 124 -10.57 -11.06 23.38
N PRO A 125 -11.12 -9.90 23.77
CA PRO A 125 -11.65 -9.69 25.12
C PRO A 125 -12.91 -10.52 25.37
N THR A 126 -13.70 -10.82 24.34
CA THR A 126 -14.90 -11.65 24.44
C THR A 126 -14.56 -13.09 24.85
N SER A 127 -13.56 -13.70 24.21
CA SER A 127 -13.03 -15.03 24.57
C SER A 127 -12.59 -15.07 26.04
N TYR A 128 -11.81 -14.08 26.48
CA TYR A 128 -11.39 -13.99 27.87
C TYR A 128 -12.57 -13.86 28.84
N ARG A 129 -13.52 -12.96 28.57
CA ARG A 129 -14.71 -12.75 29.42
C ARG A 129 -15.55 -14.02 29.57
N LEU A 130 -15.79 -14.73 28.46
CA LEU A 130 -16.56 -15.98 28.48
C LEU A 130 -15.84 -17.09 29.25
N ARG A 131 -14.50 -17.17 29.17
CA ARG A 131 -13.71 -18.13 29.97
C ARG A 131 -13.80 -17.83 31.48
N VAL A 132 -13.65 -16.57 31.87
CA VAL A 132 -13.78 -16.14 33.28
C VAL A 132 -15.19 -16.42 33.80
N LEU A 133 -16.21 -16.16 32.98
CA LEU A 133 -17.59 -16.48 33.30
C LEU A 133 -17.80 -17.99 33.50
N LEU A 134 -17.28 -18.82 32.60
CA LEU A 134 -17.36 -20.27 32.69
C LEU A 134 -16.68 -20.81 33.95
N GLU A 135 -15.49 -20.30 34.27
CA GLU A 135 -14.75 -20.67 35.49
C GLU A 135 -15.52 -20.27 36.76
N THR A 136 -16.10 -19.07 36.76
CA THR A 136 -16.90 -18.56 37.89
C THR A 136 -18.15 -19.42 38.10
N LEU A 137 -18.88 -19.76 37.03
CA LEU A 137 -20.03 -20.67 37.09
C LEU A 137 -19.60 -22.06 37.56
N THR A 138 -18.44 -22.56 37.12
CA THR A 138 -17.92 -23.87 37.56
C THR A 138 -17.63 -23.88 39.05
N LYS A 139 -16.94 -22.86 39.58
CA LYS A 139 -16.66 -22.72 41.02
C LYS A 139 -17.96 -22.58 41.82
N LEU A 140 -18.89 -21.75 41.36
CA LEU A 140 -20.18 -21.56 42.03
C LEU A 140 -21.00 -22.85 42.06
N GLY A 141 -21.05 -23.59 40.95
CA GLY A 141 -21.75 -24.87 40.88
C GLY A 141 -21.14 -25.92 41.82
N HIS A 142 -19.82 -25.95 41.96
CA HIS A 142 -19.13 -26.84 42.89
C HIS A 142 -19.40 -26.47 44.36
N LEU A 143 -19.31 -25.19 44.72
CA LEU A 143 -19.65 -24.73 46.07
C LEU A 143 -21.12 -25.03 46.40
N SER A 144 -22.02 -24.80 45.44
CA SER A 144 -23.45 -25.08 45.60
C SER A 144 -23.75 -26.57 45.77
N SER A 145 -23.00 -27.46 45.11
CA SER A 145 -23.19 -28.91 45.29
C SER A 145 -22.67 -29.41 46.64
N ILE A 146 -21.56 -28.85 47.14
CA ILE A 146 -21.04 -29.14 48.50
C ILE A 146 -22.04 -28.68 49.57
N LEU A 147 -22.53 -27.45 49.48
CA LEU A 147 -23.50 -26.93 50.45
C LEU A 147 -24.84 -27.67 50.35
N GLY A 148 -25.22 -28.06 49.14
CA GLY A 148 -26.39 -28.88 48.88
C GLY A 148 -26.29 -30.27 49.49
N SER A 149 -25.13 -30.94 49.48
CA SER A 149 -24.99 -32.27 50.10
C SER A 149 -25.05 -32.22 51.63
N GLN A 150 -24.73 -31.08 52.24
CA GLN A 150 -24.81 -30.86 53.68
C GLN A 150 -26.25 -30.56 54.17
N HIS A 151 -27.14 -30.13 53.28
CA HIS A 151 -28.54 -29.79 53.61
C HIS A 151 -29.51 -30.89 53.15
N THR A 152 -30.05 -31.67 54.07
CA THR A 152 -30.98 -32.80 53.80
C THR A 152 -32.47 -32.40 53.74
N GLY A 153 -32.79 -31.10 53.82
CA GLY A 153 -34.16 -30.60 53.71
C GLY A 153 -34.81 -30.85 52.34
N ALA A 154 -36.14 -31.05 52.34
CA ALA A 154 -36.92 -31.29 51.13
C ALA A 154 -36.88 -30.11 50.12
N ASP A 155 -36.69 -28.88 50.61
CA ASP A 155 -36.52 -27.66 49.80
C ASP A 155 -35.06 -27.19 49.77
N ASN A 156 -34.19 -28.00 49.17
CA ASN A 156 -32.76 -27.70 49.08
C ASN A 156 -32.48 -26.68 47.96
N GLY A 157 -32.50 -25.39 48.32
CA GLY A 157 -32.18 -24.28 47.42
C GLY A 157 -30.80 -24.37 46.78
N PHE A 158 -29.78 -24.90 47.49
CA PHE A 158 -28.44 -25.09 46.94
C PHE A 158 -28.39 -26.15 45.84
N ARG A 159 -29.21 -27.21 45.92
CA ARG A 159 -29.30 -28.19 44.83
C ARG A 159 -29.97 -27.58 43.60
N LYS A 160 -31.04 -26.80 43.78
CA LYS A 160 -31.69 -26.06 42.68
C LYS A 160 -30.72 -25.05 42.03
N LEU A 161 -29.91 -24.36 42.83
CA LEU A 161 -28.88 -23.45 42.34
C LEU A 161 -27.82 -24.19 41.53
N ALA A 162 -27.35 -25.34 42.02
CA ALA A 162 -26.37 -26.16 41.30
C ALA A 162 -26.91 -26.59 39.92
N THR A 163 -28.19 -26.96 39.83
CA THR A 163 -28.84 -27.29 38.54
C THR A 163 -28.96 -26.07 37.62
N CYS A 164 -29.36 -24.91 38.15
CA CYS A 164 -29.45 -23.66 37.37
C CYS A 164 -28.07 -23.23 36.82
N VAL A 165 -27.04 -23.29 37.67
CA VAL A 165 -25.66 -22.97 37.28
C VAL A 165 -25.14 -23.97 36.25
N ALA A 166 -25.45 -25.26 36.38
CA ALA A 166 -25.06 -26.27 35.39
C ALA A 166 -25.66 -25.99 34.00
N TYR A 167 -26.96 -25.66 33.93
CA TYR A 167 -27.61 -25.27 32.67
C TYR A 167 -26.92 -24.09 31.98
N HIS A 168 -26.59 -23.06 32.76
CA HIS A 168 -25.89 -21.89 32.24
C HIS A 168 -24.43 -22.17 31.88
N LYS A 169 -23.75 -23.03 32.64
CA LYS A 169 -22.39 -23.48 32.35
C LYS A 169 -22.32 -24.14 30.97
N ASP A 170 -23.20 -25.10 30.70
CA ASP A 170 -23.24 -25.81 29.41
C ASP A 170 -23.47 -24.84 28.24
N SER A 171 -24.33 -23.85 28.44
CA SER A 171 -24.58 -22.80 27.43
C SER A 171 -23.34 -21.93 27.18
N VAL A 172 -22.66 -21.49 28.24
CA VAL A 172 -21.45 -20.65 28.14
C VAL A 172 -20.29 -21.42 27.53
N GLU A 173 -20.15 -22.72 27.82
CA GLU A 173 -19.14 -23.59 27.22
C GLU A 173 -19.26 -23.62 25.69
N GLY A 174 -20.49 -23.74 25.17
CA GLY A 174 -20.76 -23.62 23.73
C GLY A 174 -20.33 -22.27 23.15
N PHE A 175 -20.56 -21.17 23.87
CA PHE A 175 -20.13 -19.83 23.44
C PHE A 175 -18.60 -19.69 23.45
N VAL A 176 -17.90 -20.23 24.45
CA VAL A 176 -16.43 -20.22 24.51
C VAL A 176 -15.86 -20.93 23.29
N VAL A 177 -16.31 -22.16 23.02
CA VAL A 177 -15.85 -22.94 21.85
C VAL A 177 -16.14 -22.19 20.56
N GLY A 178 -17.35 -21.65 20.40
CA GLY A 178 -17.72 -20.86 19.22
C GLY A 178 -16.81 -19.66 19.00
N VAL A 179 -16.52 -18.88 20.04
CA VAL A 179 -15.64 -17.70 19.93
C VAL A 179 -14.18 -18.09 19.63
N GLU A 180 -13.67 -19.20 20.16
CA GLU A 180 -12.32 -19.68 19.80
C GLU A 180 -12.22 -20.08 18.33
N VAL A 181 -13.24 -20.77 17.80
CA VAL A 181 -13.31 -21.09 16.37
C VAL A 181 -13.35 -19.83 15.52
N LEU A 182 -14.14 -18.82 15.92
CA LEU A 182 -14.20 -17.54 15.22
C LEU A 182 -12.86 -16.80 15.26
N LYS A 183 -12.11 -16.87 16.37
CA LYS A 183 -10.78 -16.27 16.47
C LYS A 183 -9.78 -16.89 15.51
N GLU A 184 -9.72 -18.23 15.45
CA GLU A 184 -8.84 -18.92 14.49
C GLU A 184 -9.27 -18.60 13.05
N LYS A 185 -10.58 -18.60 12.75
CA LYS A 185 -11.07 -18.23 11.42
C LYS A 185 -10.67 -16.81 11.01
N VAL A 186 -10.77 -15.83 11.90
CA VAL A 186 -10.32 -14.45 11.61
C VAL A 186 -8.82 -14.37 11.37
N LYS A 187 -8.02 -15.12 12.14
CA LYS A 187 -6.57 -15.20 11.97
C LYS A 187 -6.23 -15.81 10.60
N ASP A 188 -6.93 -16.87 10.18
CA ASP A 188 -6.74 -17.47 8.87
C ASP A 188 -7.12 -16.50 7.73
N ILE A 189 -8.22 -15.75 7.90
CA ILE A 189 -8.63 -14.71 6.94
C ILE A 189 -7.56 -13.61 6.83
N LEU A 190 -6.99 -13.17 7.95
CA LEU A 190 -5.92 -12.16 7.95
C LEU A 190 -4.68 -12.69 7.22
N ASN A 191 -4.25 -13.91 7.52
CA ASN A 191 -3.10 -14.55 6.86
C ASN A 191 -3.33 -14.68 5.35
N MET A 192 -4.50 -15.19 4.95
CA MET A 192 -4.87 -15.36 3.55
C MET A 192 -4.90 -14.01 2.81
N THR A 193 -5.48 -12.98 3.43
CA THR A 193 -5.53 -11.63 2.85
C THR A 193 -4.12 -11.05 2.67
N THR A 194 -3.23 -11.28 3.64
CA THR A 194 -1.84 -10.83 3.60
C THR A 194 -1.05 -11.55 2.51
N LEU A 195 -1.15 -12.88 2.43
CA LEU A 195 -0.53 -13.69 1.37
C LEU A 195 -1.05 -13.31 -0.02
N GLY A 196 -2.36 -13.05 -0.14
CA GLY A 196 -2.97 -12.61 -1.39
C GLY A 196 -2.46 -11.24 -1.85
N LEU A 197 -2.22 -10.31 -0.91
CA LEU A 197 -1.60 -9.02 -1.19
C LEU A 197 -0.14 -9.17 -1.63
N ASP A 198 0.64 -10.00 -0.93
CA ASP A 198 2.06 -10.23 -1.25
C ASP A 198 2.24 -10.90 -2.62
N PHE A 199 1.42 -11.90 -2.94
CA PHE A 199 1.39 -12.53 -4.26
C PHE A 199 1.09 -11.50 -5.37
N ARG A 200 0.14 -10.59 -5.14
CA ARG A 200 -0.18 -9.51 -6.09
C ARG A 200 0.98 -8.53 -6.26
N MET A 201 1.57 -8.07 -5.17
CA MET A 201 2.71 -7.15 -5.20
C MET A 201 3.89 -7.77 -5.97
N THR A 202 4.17 -9.05 -5.72
CA THR A 202 5.21 -9.80 -6.43
C THR A 202 4.92 -9.91 -7.93
N ASN A 203 3.69 -10.23 -8.32
CA ASN A 203 3.31 -10.31 -9.74
C ASN A 203 3.35 -8.95 -10.45
N GLN A 204 2.92 -7.87 -9.79
CA GLN A 204 3.03 -6.51 -10.33
C GLN A 204 4.50 -6.11 -10.50
N MET A 205 5.36 -6.44 -9.53
CA MET A 205 6.79 -6.17 -9.64
C MET A 205 7.43 -6.98 -10.78
N LEU A 206 7.02 -8.24 -10.96
CA LEU A 206 7.49 -9.06 -12.09
C LEU A 206 7.07 -8.48 -13.44
N ASP A 207 5.80 -8.05 -13.59
CA ASP A 207 5.32 -7.38 -14.81
C ASP A 207 6.07 -6.07 -15.08
N LEU A 208 6.28 -5.24 -14.06
CA LEU A 208 7.06 -4.01 -14.15
C LEU A 208 8.51 -4.30 -14.56
N ASN A 209 9.15 -5.32 -13.98
CA ASN A 209 10.50 -5.73 -14.33
C ASN A 209 10.58 -6.18 -15.80
N ASN A 210 9.62 -6.98 -16.27
CA ASN A 210 9.57 -7.41 -17.66
C ASN A 210 9.42 -6.23 -18.62
N ARG A 211 8.54 -5.26 -18.29
CA ARG A 211 8.39 -4.03 -19.07
C ARG A 211 9.64 -3.17 -19.07
N MET A 212 10.37 -3.11 -17.95
CA MET A 212 11.64 -2.39 -17.85
C MET A 212 12.73 -3.04 -18.69
N VAL A 213 12.82 -4.38 -18.70
CA VAL A 213 13.73 -5.12 -19.57
C VAL A 213 13.40 -4.83 -21.04
N GLU A 214 12.13 -4.86 -21.42
CA GLU A 214 11.70 -4.54 -22.78
C GLU A 214 12.04 -3.09 -23.16
N LEU A 215 11.75 -2.14 -22.27
CA LEU A 215 12.06 -0.72 -22.47
C LEU A 215 13.58 -0.50 -22.62
N ASN A 216 14.39 -1.16 -21.79
CA ASN A 216 15.85 -1.07 -21.86
C ASN A 216 16.38 -1.62 -23.19
N ASN A 217 15.83 -2.74 -23.67
CA ASN A 217 16.17 -3.29 -24.99
C ASN A 217 15.78 -2.33 -26.13
N ARG A 218 14.60 -1.70 -26.04
CA ARG A 218 14.18 -0.68 -27.02
C ARG A 218 15.11 0.54 -27.01
N MET A 219 15.51 1.01 -25.83
CA MET A 219 16.46 2.11 -25.69
C MET A 219 17.83 1.74 -26.25
N LEU A 220 18.35 0.54 -25.97
CA LEU A 220 19.62 0.07 -26.51
C LEU A 220 19.60 0.05 -28.05
N ASN A 221 18.53 -0.49 -28.65
CA ASN A 221 18.37 -0.50 -30.10
C ASN A 221 18.28 0.92 -30.69
N ALA A 222 17.54 1.82 -30.04
CA ALA A 222 17.47 3.22 -30.47
C ALA A 222 18.84 3.93 -30.37
N ASN A 223 19.60 3.69 -29.30
CA ASN A 223 20.96 4.22 -29.14
C ASN A 223 21.91 3.68 -30.22
N GLN A 224 21.83 2.39 -30.56
CA GLN A 224 22.61 1.83 -31.67
C GLN A 224 22.25 2.49 -33.00
N GLN A 225 20.97 2.70 -33.29
CA GLN A 225 20.52 3.40 -34.50
C GLN A 225 21.02 4.86 -34.54
N LEU A 226 21.01 5.56 -33.41
CA LEU A 226 21.54 6.92 -33.32
C LEU A 226 23.06 6.96 -33.57
N LEU A 227 23.81 6.00 -33.04
CA LEU A 227 25.24 5.88 -33.31
C LEU A 227 25.50 5.63 -34.80
N GLU A 228 24.73 4.74 -35.44
CA GLU A 228 24.83 4.51 -36.89
C GLU A 228 24.48 5.74 -37.73
N LEU A 229 23.44 6.49 -37.34
CA LEU A 229 23.09 7.74 -38.02
C LEU A 229 24.18 8.79 -37.82
N GLY A 230 24.76 8.88 -36.63
CA GLY A 230 25.89 9.76 -36.33
C GLY A 230 27.10 9.43 -37.21
N THR A 231 27.49 8.15 -37.30
CA THR A 231 28.61 7.72 -38.15
C THR A 231 28.34 7.96 -39.64
N LYS A 232 27.15 7.62 -40.14
CA LYS A 232 26.74 7.91 -41.53
C LYS A 232 26.73 9.41 -41.83
N SER A 233 26.27 10.24 -40.88
CA SER A 233 26.31 11.70 -41.00
C SER A 233 27.75 12.25 -41.02
N PHE A 234 28.70 11.61 -40.33
CA PHE A 234 30.13 11.95 -40.48
C PHE A 234 30.67 11.63 -41.87
N ASP A 235 30.20 10.55 -42.51
CA ASP A 235 30.59 10.19 -43.88
C ASP A 235 29.96 11.11 -44.94
N ASP A 236 28.72 11.58 -44.73
CA ASP A 236 28.07 12.59 -45.59
C ASP A 236 28.82 13.93 -45.64
N ASN A 237 29.73 14.19 -44.68
CA ASN A 237 30.66 15.32 -44.79
C ASN A 237 31.65 15.18 -45.95
N ALA A 238 31.80 14.02 -46.61
CA ALA A 238 32.65 13.89 -47.79
C ALA A 238 32.19 14.83 -48.91
N THR A 239 30.88 14.90 -49.18
CA THR A 239 30.30 15.80 -50.19
C THR A 239 30.50 17.27 -49.80
N VAL A 240 30.27 17.62 -48.53
CA VAL A 240 30.48 18.98 -48.01
C VAL A 240 31.95 19.39 -48.09
N LYS A 241 32.87 18.48 -47.76
CA LYS A 241 34.32 18.69 -47.89
C LYS A 241 34.70 18.97 -49.33
N VAL A 242 34.18 18.19 -50.29
CA VAL A 242 34.46 18.38 -51.73
C VAL A 242 33.99 19.77 -52.19
N VAL A 243 32.75 20.15 -51.87
CA VAL A 243 32.21 21.49 -52.21
C VAL A 243 33.02 22.61 -51.56
N THR A 244 33.42 22.44 -50.29
CA THR A 244 34.24 23.44 -49.58
C THR A 244 35.61 23.61 -50.24
N ILE A 245 36.27 22.52 -50.63
CA ILE A 245 37.56 22.57 -51.36
C ILE A 245 37.39 23.30 -52.70
N LEU A 246 36.33 23.01 -53.46
CA LEU A 246 36.01 23.70 -54.71
C LEU A 246 35.83 25.21 -54.51
N THR A 247 35.07 25.62 -53.49
CA THR A 247 34.88 27.06 -53.17
C THR A 247 36.18 27.74 -52.74
N LEU A 248 37.03 27.05 -51.98
CA LEU A 248 38.31 27.58 -51.49
C LEU A 248 39.30 27.84 -52.64
N ILE A 249 39.25 27.04 -53.71
CA ILE A 249 40.05 27.24 -54.93
C ILE A 249 39.44 28.35 -55.82
N TYR A 250 38.11 28.34 -55.96
CA TYR A 250 37.41 29.24 -56.87
C TYR A 250 37.38 30.69 -56.36
N LEU A 251 37.17 30.92 -55.06
CA LEU A 251 37.04 32.26 -54.47
C LEU A 251 38.27 33.17 -54.73
N PRO A 252 39.52 32.75 -54.45
CA PRO A 252 40.69 33.56 -54.75
C PRO A 252 40.92 33.73 -56.26
N ALA A 253 40.65 32.69 -57.06
CA ALA A 253 40.77 32.80 -58.52
C ALA A 253 39.79 33.83 -59.11
N SER A 254 38.56 33.87 -58.60
CA SER A 254 37.54 34.84 -59.00
C SER A 254 37.91 36.27 -58.60
N LEU A 255 38.45 36.45 -57.38
CA LEU A 255 38.89 37.77 -56.90
C LEU A 255 40.05 38.32 -57.75
N VAL A 256 41.02 37.47 -58.11
CA VAL A 256 42.12 37.85 -59.00
C VAL A 256 41.58 38.17 -60.40
N SER A 257 40.68 37.34 -60.93
CA SER A 257 40.03 37.59 -62.22
C SER A 257 39.27 38.93 -62.24
N SER A 258 38.57 39.30 -61.16
CA SER A 258 37.82 40.55 -61.07
C SER A 258 38.72 41.79 -60.96
N ILE A 259 39.76 41.76 -60.11
CA ILE A 259 40.69 42.88 -59.95
C ILE A 259 41.49 43.15 -61.23
N PHE A 260 41.90 42.09 -61.93
CA PHE A 260 42.73 42.20 -63.12
C PHE A 260 41.94 42.26 -64.44
N GLY A 261 40.72 41.72 -64.48
CA GLY A 261 39.84 41.75 -65.65
C GLY A 261 39.45 43.17 -66.08
N MET A 262 39.50 44.13 -65.13
CA MET A 262 39.22 45.54 -65.40
C MET A 262 40.47 46.36 -65.79
N ASN A 263 41.68 45.83 -65.59
CA ASN A 263 42.95 46.55 -65.83
C ASN A 263 43.83 45.96 -66.95
N LEU A 264 43.51 44.76 -67.46
CA LEU A 264 44.29 44.11 -68.53
C LEU A 264 43.97 44.62 -69.94
N PHE A 265 42.85 45.32 -70.12
CA PHE A 265 42.46 45.91 -71.40
C PHE A 265 42.56 47.43 -71.32
N LYS A 266 43.76 47.98 -71.56
CA LYS A 266 43.87 49.37 -71.99
C LYS A 266 43.57 49.42 -73.49
N PHE A 267 42.37 49.89 -73.84
CA PHE A 267 42.12 50.40 -75.19
C PHE A 267 42.78 51.77 -75.27
N ASP A 268 43.89 51.87 -75.99
CA ASP A 268 44.47 53.16 -76.34
C ASP A 268 43.71 53.69 -77.57
N ASP A 269 43.07 54.83 -77.42
CA ASP A 269 42.21 55.44 -78.43
C ASP A 269 43.10 56.17 -79.43
N GLY A 270 43.42 55.51 -80.54
CA GLY A 270 44.31 56.07 -81.55
C GLY A 270 44.80 55.06 -82.57
N THR A 271 43.91 54.66 -83.47
CA THR A 271 44.19 54.09 -84.81
C THR A 271 45.26 53.00 -84.87
N THR A 272 44.85 51.73 -84.73
CA THR A 272 45.12 50.56 -85.61
C THR A 272 44.85 49.29 -84.78
N GLU A 273 43.97 48.43 -85.25
CA GLU A 273 43.56 47.20 -84.57
C GLU A 273 44.70 46.18 -84.48
N GLU A 274 45.40 46.11 -83.35
CA GLU A 274 46.13 44.91 -82.93
C GLU A 274 45.90 44.64 -81.44
N PHE A 275 45.21 43.55 -81.15
CA PHE A 275 44.98 43.02 -79.79
C PHE A 275 46.30 42.49 -79.21
N ARG A 276 47.16 43.38 -78.72
CA ARG A 276 48.43 42.99 -78.10
C ARG A 276 48.19 42.62 -76.63
N ILE A 277 48.15 41.31 -76.37
CA ILE A 277 48.29 40.75 -75.01
C ILE A 277 49.57 41.31 -74.37
N SER A 278 49.41 42.05 -73.28
CA SER A 278 50.53 42.65 -72.55
C SER A 278 51.49 41.57 -72.02
N LYS A 279 52.80 41.81 -72.20
CA LYS A 279 53.91 40.97 -71.69
C LYS A 279 53.91 40.78 -70.16
N GLN A 280 53.01 41.44 -69.43
CA GLN A 280 52.86 41.34 -67.98
C GLN A 280 51.86 40.26 -67.52
N PHE A 281 51.28 39.45 -68.43
CA PHE A 281 50.41 38.32 -68.06
C PHE A 281 51.05 37.33 -67.08
N TRP A 282 52.39 37.24 -67.04
CA TRP A 282 53.10 36.38 -66.09
C TRP A 282 52.90 36.83 -64.62
N ILE A 283 52.67 38.11 -64.35
CA ILE A 283 52.36 38.61 -63.00
C ILE A 283 51.00 38.10 -62.50
N TYR A 284 50.05 37.91 -63.41
CA TYR A 284 48.75 37.31 -63.11
C TYR A 284 48.89 35.86 -62.65
N VAL A 285 49.70 35.08 -63.38
CA VAL A 285 49.96 33.68 -63.04
C VAL A 285 50.66 33.57 -61.67
N VAL A 286 51.68 34.39 -61.43
CA VAL A 286 52.41 34.38 -60.16
C VAL A 286 51.55 34.86 -58.99
N ALA A 287 50.78 35.94 -59.15
CA ALA A 287 49.89 36.44 -58.11
C ALA A 287 48.79 35.43 -57.75
N THR A 288 48.23 34.74 -58.74
CA THR A 288 47.23 33.68 -58.53
C THR A 288 47.82 32.49 -57.77
N ILE A 289 49.03 32.05 -58.12
CA ILE A 289 49.70 30.94 -57.43
C ILE A 289 50.03 31.31 -55.98
N ILE A 290 50.56 32.51 -55.74
CA ILE A 290 50.87 32.97 -54.37
C ILE A 290 49.58 33.02 -53.53
N LEU A 291 48.49 33.57 -54.07
CA LEU A 291 47.23 33.67 -53.35
C LEU A 291 46.61 32.28 -53.09
N ALA A 292 46.72 31.35 -54.04
CA ALA A 292 46.30 29.97 -53.85
C ALA A 292 47.10 29.27 -52.75
N ILE A 293 48.43 29.44 -52.73
CA ILE A 293 49.30 28.90 -51.68
C ILE A 293 48.94 29.49 -50.31
N ILE A 294 48.70 30.80 -50.21
CA ILE A 294 48.28 31.45 -48.96
C ILE A 294 46.93 30.89 -48.50
N THR A 295 45.97 30.76 -49.40
CA THR A 295 44.61 30.27 -49.08
C THR A 295 44.66 28.83 -48.59
N VAL A 296 45.40 27.94 -49.26
CA VAL A 296 45.60 26.55 -48.82
C VAL A 296 46.37 26.49 -47.50
N SER A 297 47.39 27.32 -47.33
CA SER A 297 48.19 27.37 -46.09
C SER A 297 47.34 27.79 -44.90
N VAL A 298 46.48 28.81 -45.06
CA VAL A 298 45.53 29.24 -44.03
C VAL A 298 44.52 28.14 -43.72
N TYR A 299 43.98 27.48 -44.73
CA TYR A 299 43.05 26.35 -44.54
C TYR A 299 43.68 25.18 -43.77
N LEU A 300 44.90 24.76 -44.13
CA LEU A 300 45.59 23.69 -43.42
C LEU A 300 45.91 24.08 -41.97
N TRP A 301 46.23 25.36 -41.73
CA TRP A 301 46.52 25.85 -40.39
C TRP A 301 45.26 25.91 -39.52
N THR A 302 44.14 26.40 -40.03
CA THR A 302 42.86 26.44 -39.30
C THR A 302 42.34 25.03 -39.02
N HIS A 303 42.45 24.12 -40.00
CA HIS A 303 42.05 22.72 -39.81
C HIS A 303 42.92 22.01 -38.76
N LYS A 304 44.25 22.17 -38.80
CA LYS A 304 45.14 21.61 -37.75
C LYS A 304 44.87 22.21 -36.37
N ALA A 305 44.59 23.51 -36.28
CA ALA A 305 44.29 24.17 -35.01
C ALA A 305 42.97 23.68 -34.39
N GLN A 306 41.95 23.41 -35.21
CA GLN A 306 40.68 22.84 -34.76
C GLN A 306 40.85 21.40 -34.25
N VAL A 307 41.64 20.57 -34.91
CA VAL A 307 41.94 19.20 -34.45
C VAL A 307 42.70 19.21 -33.11
N ARG A 308 43.65 20.14 -32.92
CA ARG A 308 44.40 20.27 -31.66
C ARG A 308 43.52 20.67 -30.47
N ARG A 309 42.51 21.51 -30.68
CA ARG A 309 41.55 21.91 -29.64
C ARG A 309 40.58 20.79 -29.23
N ARG A 310 40.30 19.85 -30.14
CA ARG A 310 39.42 18.70 -29.87
C ARG A 310 40.10 17.64 -29.01
N ASN A 311 41.40 17.43 -29.18
CA ASN A 311 42.18 16.50 -28.34
C ASN A 311 42.48 17.03 -26.93
N SER A 312 42.47 18.36 -26.69
CA SER A 312 42.62 18.88 -25.32
C SER A 312 41.34 18.75 -24.48
N HIS A 313 40.18 18.65 -25.12
CA HIS A 313 38.90 18.50 -24.41
C HIS A 313 38.62 17.05 -23.97
N SER A 314 39.19 16.04 -24.64
CA SER A 314 39.09 14.64 -24.21
C SER A 314 40.02 14.30 -23.05
N VAL A 315 41.18 14.96 -22.93
CA VAL A 315 42.13 14.74 -21.83
C VAL A 315 41.60 15.27 -20.48
N ASN A 316 40.81 16.35 -20.49
CA ASN A 316 40.21 16.88 -19.27
C ASN A 316 38.98 16.08 -18.80
N GLY A 317 38.27 15.37 -19.67
CA GLY A 317 37.12 14.53 -19.30
C GLY A 317 37.53 13.26 -18.56
N THR A 318 38.58 12.57 -19.03
CA THR A 318 39.08 11.34 -18.39
C THR A 318 39.72 11.57 -17.01
N SER A 319 40.04 12.84 -16.68
CA SER A 319 40.59 13.21 -15.37
C SER A 319 39.50 13.40 -14.32
N GLN A 320 38.28 13.78 -14.71
CA GLN A 320 37.15 13.95 -13.79
C GLN A 320 36.49 12.61 -13.44
N ASP A 321 36.35 11.70 -14.41
CA ASP A 321 35.74 10.39 -14.17
C ASP A 321 36.61 9.48 -13.29
N ALA A 322 37.93 9.71 -13.24
CA ALA A 322 38.86 8.96 -12.39
C ALA A 322 38.92 9.46 -10.93
N GLU A 323 38.41 10.67 -10.65
CA GLU A 323 38.39 11.26 -9.30
C GLU A 323 37.04 11.02 -8.60
N GLU A 324 35.96 10.76 -9.35
CA GLU A 324 34.64 10.41 -8.79
C GLU A 324 34.52 8.92 -8.40
N ASP A 325 35.23 8.01 -9.08
CA ASP A 325 35.28 6.58 -8.75
C ASP A 325 36.19 6.24 -7.54
N ALA A 326 36.92 7.22 -7.00
CA ALA A 326 37.83 7.04 -5.87
C ALA A 326 37.20 7.41 -4.51
N ASP A 327 36.01 8.00 -4.49
CA ASP A 327 35.35 8.52 -3.28
C ASP A 327 33.94 7.93 -3.00
N THR A 328 33.62 6.79 -3.61
CA THR A 328 32.43 5.95 -3.27
C THR A 328 32.82 4.52 -2.92
#